data_AF-A0A8J7HTT7-F1
#
_entry.id   AF-A0A8J7HTT7-F1
#
_cell.length_a   1.000
_cell.length_b   1.000
_cell.length_c   1.000
_cell.angle_alpha   90.00
_cell.angle_beta   90.00
_cell.angle_gamma   90.00
#
_symmetry.space_group_name_H-M   'P 1'
#
loop_
_entity.id
_entity.type
_entity.pdbx_description
1 polymer ?
#
loop_
_entity_poly.entity_id
_entity_poly.type
_entity_poly.pdbx_seq_one_letter_code
_entity_poly.pdbx_strand_id
1 'polypeptide(L)'
;MTTYTNAQFRSILFGLGYLAKDFANPALGFPVTTDNSPFTGNKTLQAIRNFQADYGLLVDGIVGAKTMAKVEEVIKILQYELNVVVNAGLPKDQPFYGPKTVQAVKKFEAQYYGKDERFVTGVATLELRKYLDAIAKQIA
;
A
#
# COMPACT_ATOMS: atom_id res chain seq x y z
N MET A 1 10.83 -8.59 11.28
CA MET A 1 10.19 -8.71 9.95
C MET A 1 8.81 -9.27 10.17
N THR A 2 7.78 -8.55 9.74
CA THR A 2 6.39 -8.99 9.85
C THR A 2 6.10 -10.03 8.77
N THR A 3 5.53 -11.17 9.16
CA THR A 3 5.03 -12.17 8.20
C THR A 3 3.57 -11.88 7.90
N TYR A 4 3.26 -11.53 6.66
CA TYR A 4 1.89 -11.33 6.19
C TYR A 4 1.30 -12.65 5.71
N THR A 5 0.02 -12.87 5.99
CA THR A 5 -0.75 -13.89 5.28
C THR A 5 -0.89 -13.51 3.80
N ASN A 6 -1.21 -14.47 2.94
CA ASN A 6 -1.38 -14.18 1.52
C ASN A 6 -2.52 -13.17 1.27
N ALA A 7 -3.59 -13.22 2.05
CA ALA A 7 -4.70 -12.27 2.02
C ALA A 7 -4.26 -10.85 2.44
N GLN A 8 -3.45 -10.75 3.49
CA GLN A 8 -2.87 -9.48 3.94
C GLN A 8 -1.92 -8.91 2.88
N PHE A 9 -1.07 -9.75 2.28
CA PHE A 9 -0.14 -9.33 1.22
C PHE A 9 -0.89 -8.84 -0.03
N ARG A 10 -1.94 -9.54 -0.47
CA ARG A 10 -2.85 -9.05 -1.53
C ARG A 10 -3.44 -7.70 -1.16
N SER A 11 -3.91 -7.55 0.07
CA SER A 11 -4.50 -6.28 0.53
C SER A 11 -3.48 -5.15 0.53
N ILE A 12 -2.24 -5.43 0.89
CA ILE A 12 -1.15 -4.46 0.81
C ILE A 12 -0.86 -4.07 -0.65
N LEU A 13 -0.74 -5.04 -1.57
CA LEU A 13 -0.55 -4.74 -2.99
C LEU A 13 -1.70 -3.90 -3.54
N PHE A 14 -2.95 -4.17 -3.12
CA PHE A 14 -4.10 -3.34 -3.45
C PHE A 14 -3.95 -1.91 -2.90
N GLY A 15 -3.62 -1.76 -1.62
CA GLY A 15 -3.41 -0.46 -0.99
C GLY A 15 -2.26 0.34 -1.62
N LEU A 16 -1.23 -0.34 -2.11
CA LEU A 16 -0.09 0.28 -2.83
C LEU A 16 -0.35 0.50 -4.33
N GLY A 17 -1.54 0.15 -4.83
CA GLY A 17 -1.97 0.38 -6.21
C GLY A 17 -1.49 -0.63 -7.24
N TYR A 18 -0.99 -1.79 -6.81
CA TYR A 18 -0.54 -2.87 -7.71
C TYR A 18 -1.65 -3.87 -8.06
N LEU A 19 -2.70 -3.95 -7.24
CA LEU A 19 -3.90 -4.77 -7.52
C LEU A 19 -5.12 -3.89 -7.77
N ALA A 20 -5.96 -4.33 -8.70
CA ALA A 20 -7.19 -3.65 -9.07
C ALA A 20 -8.33 -3.92 -8.07
N LYS A 21 -9.37 -3.07 -8.13
CA LYS A 21 -10.52 -3.10 -7.20
C LYS A 21 -11.36 -4.38 -7.27
N ASP A 22 -11.27 -5.14 -8.35
CA ASP A 22 -11.93 -6.45 -8.49
C ASP A 22 -11.37 -7.52 -7.53
N PHE A 23 -10.18 -7.29 -6.94
CA PHE A 23 -9.65 -8.12 -5.85
C PHE A 23 -10.24 -7.81 -4.48
N ALA A 24 -10.85 -6.63 -4.32
CA ALA A 24 -11.36 -6.16 -3.06
C ALA A 24 -12.83 -6.57 -2.90
N ASN A 25 -13.16 -7.17 -1.75
CA ASN A 25 -14.51 -7.28 -1.28
C ASN A 25 -14.88 -5.98 -0.52
N PRO A 26 -15.79 -5.15 -1.05
CA PRO A 26 -16.13 -3.87 -0.42
C PRO A 26 -16.72 -4.02 0.99
N ALA A 27 -17.21 -5.20 1.38
CA ALA A 27 -17.76 -5.46 2.71
C ALA A 27 -16.69 -5.69 3.81
N LEU A 28 -15.43 -5.99 3.46
CA LEU A 28 -14.41 -6.40 4.44
C LEU A 28 -13.62 -5.25 5.07
N GLY A 29 -13.52 -4.09 4.41
CA GLY A 29 -12.55 -3.08 4.80
C GLY A 29 -11.12 -3.54 4.53
N PHE A 30 -10.24 -3.55 5.54
CA PHE A 30 -8.86 -4.08 5.41
C PHE A 30 -8.59 -5.18 6.45
N PRO A 31 -8.05 -6.36 6.06
CA PRO A 31 -7.75 -6.82 4.70
C PRO A 31 -8.96 -6.77 3.75
N VAL A 32 -8.74 -6.38 2.49
CA VAL A 32 -9.82 -6.22 1.49
C VAL A 32 -10.26 -7.56 0.90
N THR A 33 -9.55 -8.64 1.22
CA THR A 33 -9.83 -10.00 0.77
C THR A 33 -9.47 -10.98 1.87
N THR A 34 -10.15 -12.13 1.88
CA THR A 34 -9.78 -13.29 2.72
C THR A 34 -9.02 -14.36 1.93
N ASP A 35 -8.73 -14.11 0.64
CA ASP A 35 -8.05 -15.05 -0.24
C ASP A 35 -6.61 -15.33 0.20
N ASN A 36 -6.43 -16.48 0.84
CA ASN A 36 -5.12 -16.99 1.26
C ASN A 36 -4.49 -17.99 0.28
N SER A 37 -5.08 -18.18 -0.90
CA SER A 37 -4.53 -19.09 -1.91
C SER A 37 -3.09 -18.68 -2.30
N PRO A 38 -2.26 -19.65 -2.74
CA PRO A 38 -0.94 -19.35 -3.32
C PRO A 38 -1.02 -18.30 -4.43
N PHE A 39 0.06 -17.57 -4.67
CA PHE A 39 0.13 -16.51 -5.69
C PHE A 39 0.31 -17.05 -7.11
N THR A 40 -0.62 -17.91 -7.54
CA THR A 40 -0.59 -18.56 -8.86
C THR A 40 -1.50 -17.87 -9.88
N GLY A 41 -2.39 -16.97 -9.45
CA GLY A 41 -3.27 -16.22 -10.34
C GLY A 41 -2.52 -15.13 -11.12
N ASN A 42 -2.80 -15.03 -12.43
CA ASN A 42 -2.09 -14.14 -13.36
C ASN A 42 -2.00 -12.67 -12.88
N LYS A 43 -3.11 -12.12 -12.37
CA LYS A 43 -3.17 -10.72 -11.93
C LYS A 43 -2.35 -10.47 -10.66
N THR A 44 -2.41 -11.36 -9.65
CA THR A 44 -1.60 -11.22 -8.43
C THR A 44 -0.12 -11.43 -8.73
N LEU A 45 0.22 -12.38 -9.58
CA LEU A 45 1.60 -12.59 -10.00
C LEU A 45 2.16 -11.37 -10.75
N GLN A 46 1.36 -10.77 -11.63
CA GLN A 46 1.73 -9.52 -12.31
C GLN A 46 1.91 -8.37 -11.32
N ALA A 47 1.02 -8.22 -10.33
CA ALA A 47 1.15 -7.22 -9.29
C ALA A 47 2.44 -7.37 -8.47
N ILE A 48 2.81 -8.61 -8.11
CA ILE A 48 4.07 -8.90 -7.41
C ILE A 48 5.26 -8.52 -8.29
N ARG A 49 5.26 -8.89 -9.57
CA ARG A 49 6.35 -8.57 -10.49
C ARG A 49 6.49 -7.06 -10.72
N ASN A 50 5.38 -6.35 -10.85
CA ASN A 50 5.39 -4.89 -10.97
C ASN A 50 5.97 -4.23 -9.71
N PHE A 51 5.55 -4.68 -8.53
CA PHE A 51 6.14 -4.22 -7.27
C PHE A 51 7.65 -4.51 -7.21
N GLN A 52 8.06 -5.74 -7.55
CA GLN A 52 9.48 -6.12 -7.57
C GLN A 52 10.29 -5.22 -8.52
N ALA A 53 9.76 -4.94 -9.72
CA ALA A 53 10.40 -4.10 -10.71
C ALA A 53 10.56 -2.64 -10.23
N ASP A 54 9.48 -2.05 -9.69
CA ASP A 54 9.49 -0.66 -9.20
C ASP A 54 10.48 -0.42 -8.07
N TYR A 55 10.80 -1.45 -7.29
CA TYR A 55 11.74 -1.37 -6.16
C TYR A 55 13.09 -2.08 -6.42
N GLY A 56 13.40 -2.42 -7.67
CA GLY A 56 14.71 -2.98 -8.06
C GLY A 56 15.01 -4.33 -7.43
N LEU A 57 13.98 -5.13 -7.14
CA LEU A 57 14.12 -6.51 -6.67
C LEU A 57 14.29 -7.47 -7.86
N LEU A 58 14.65 -8.72 -7.57
CA LEU A 58 14.54 -9.79 -8.55
C LEU A 58 13.07 -9.96 -8.96
N VAL A 59 12.78 -9.85 -10.26
CA VAL A 59 11.43 -9.88 -10.82
C VAL A 59 11.02 -11.31 -11.19
N ASP A 60 10.92 -12.17 -10.18
CA ASP A 60 10.56 -13.58 -10.34
C ASP A 60 9.06 -13.86 -10.07
N GLY A 61 8.35 -12.90 -9.45
CA GLY A 61 6.98 -13.07 -8.98
C GLY A 61 6.86 -13.87 -7.67
N ILE A 62 7.98 -14.17 -7.00
CA ILE A 62 8.03 -14.92 -5.76
C ILE A 62 8.08 -13.96 -4.57
N VAL A 63 7.15 -14.12 -3.63
CA VAL A 63 7.16 -13.34 -2.38
C VAL A 63 8.11 -13.99 -1.37
N GLY A 64 9.41 -13.77 -1.56
CA GLY A 64 10.46 -14.16 -0.63
C GLY A 64 10.75 -13.12 0.44
N ALA A 65 11.75 -13.38 1.30
CA ALA A 65 12.12 -12.49 2.41
C ALA A 65 12.45 -11.06 1.96
N LYS A 66 13.13 -10.89 0.81
CA LYS A 66 13.46 -9.56 0.26
C LYS A 66 12.20 -8.78 -0.14
N THR A 67 11.24 -9.45 -0.77
CA THR A 67 9.97 -8.82 -1.16
C THR A 67 9.13 -8.45 0.06
N MET A 68 9.07 -9.33 1.07
CA MET A 68 8.38 -9.04 2.34
C MET A 68 9.01 -7.85 3.06
N ALA A 69 10.34 -7.82 3.19
CA ALA A 69 11.06 -6.71 3.83
C ALA A 69 10.84 -5.38 3.10
N LYS A 70 10.87 -5.38 1.76
CA LYS A 70 10.64 -4.17 0.98
C LYS A 70 9.21 -3.65 1.12
N VAL A 71 8.21 -4.53 1.12
CA VAL A 71 6.82 -4.13 1.39
C VAL A 71 6.69 -3.49 2.78
N GLU A 72 7.31 -4.10 3.80
CA GLU A 72 7.32 -3.55 5.16
C GLU A 72 7.95 -2.16 5.22
N GLU A 73 9.10 -1.97 4.56
CA GLU A 73 9.80 -0.69 4.45
C GLU A 73 8.93 0.39 3.79
N VAL A 74 8.31 0.06 2.65
CA VAL A 74 7.43 0.99 1.92
C VAL A 74 6.25 1.44 2.79
N ILE A 75 5.64 0.54 3.56
CA ILE A 75 4.54 0.92 4.46
C ILE A 75 5.05 1.82 5.59
N LYS A 76 6.21 1.54 6.19
CA LYS A 76 6.77 2.38 7.26
C LYS A 76 7.03 3.80 6.77
N ILE A 77 7.65 3.94 5.59
CA ILE A 77 7.93 5.24 4.96
C ILE A 77 6.61 5.98 4.72
N LEU A 78 5.64 5.32 4.06
CA LEU A 78 4.32 5.89 3.80
C LEU A 78 3.62 6.37 5.08
N GLN A 79 3.58 5.55 6.13
CA GLN A 79 2.93 5.91 7.39
C GLN A 79 3.64 7.06 8.11
N TYR A 80 4.97 7.08 8.06
CA TYR A 80 5.77 8.18 8.59
C TYR A 80 5.44 9.50 7.87
N GLU A 81 5.46 9.49 6.53
CA GLU A 81 5.18 10.69 5.74
C GLU A 81 3.74 11.18 5.92
N LEU A 82 2.76 10.27 5.99
CA LEU A 82 1.38 10.62 6.30
C LEU A 82 1.24 11.25 7.70
N ASN A 83 2.02 10.80 8.67
CA ASN A 83 2.08 11.45 9.98
C ASN A 83 2.63 12.87 9.89
N VAL A 84 3.65 13.11 9.07
CA VAL A 84 4.25 14.43 8.85
C VAL A 84 3.28 15.36 8.12
N VAL A 85 2.73 14.92 6.99
CA VAL A 85 2.02 15.79 6.05
C VAL A 85 0.57 16.04 6.43
N VAL A 86 -0.10 15.05 7.03
CA VAL A 86 -1.53 15.16 7.36
C VAL A 86 -1.85 14.87 8.84
N ASN A 87 -0.84 14.82 9.71
CA ASN A 87 -1.00 14.54 11.15
C ASN A 87 -1.90 13.31 11.41
N ALA A 88 -1.57 12.19 10.77
CA ALA A 88 -2.42 11.01 10.69
C ALA A 88 -2.52 10.20 12.01
N GLY A 89 -1.57 10.35 12.95
CA GLY A 89 -1.55 9.60 14.21
C GLY A 89 -1.39 8.08 14.00
N LEU A 90 -0.71 7.66 12.93
CA LEU A 90 -0.44 6.27 12.60
C LEU A 90 0.65 5.68 13.49
N PRO A 91 0.53 4.41 13.92
CA PRO A 91 1.56 3.72 14.69
C PRO A 91 2.85 3.56 13.87
N LYS A 92 4.01 3.71 14.53
CA LYS A 92 5.34 3.60 13.87
C LYS A 92 5.86 2.16 13.82
N ASP A 93 5.30 1.29 14.66
CA ASP A 93 5.71 -0.08 14.91
C ASP A 93 4.77 -1.12 14.29
N GLN A 94 3.70 -0.67 13.63
CA GLN A 94 2.71 -1.53 12.99
C GLN A 94 2.62 -1.24 11.47
N PRO A 95 3.53 -1.81 10.65
CA PRO A 95 3.61 -1.57 9.22
C PRO A 95 2.51 -2.32 8.44
N PHE A 96 1.25 -2.11 8.82
CA PHE A 96 0.09 -2.68 8.17
C PHE A 96 -0.68 -1.59 7.42
N TYR A 97 -0.99 -1.84 6.14
CA TYR A 97 -1.90 -1.00 5.36
C TYR A 97 -3.36 -1.27 5.81
N GLY A 98 -3.70 -0.87 7.03
CA GLY A 98 -5.03 -1.08 7.62
C GLY A 98 -5.97 0.12 7.42
N PRO A 99 -7.16 0.08 8.06
CA PRO A 99 -8.17 1.13 7.91
C PRO A 99 -7.68 2.54 8.23
N LYS A 100 -6.81 2.71 9.24
CA LYS A 100 -6.22 4.01 9.57
C LYS A 100 -5.30 4.52 8.47
N THR A 101 -4.47 3.66 7.88
CA THR A 101 -3.60 4.01 6.74
C THR A 101 -4.44 4.45 5.55
N VAL A 102 -5.53 3.73 5.24
CA VAL A 102 -6.48 4.11 4.18
C VAL A 102 -7.09 5.48 4.43
N GLN A 103 -7.55 5.75 5.65
CA GLN A 103 -8.12 7.05 6.01
C GLN A 103 -7.09 8.18 5.87
N ALA A 104 -5.84 7.94 6.27
CA ALA A 104 -4.76 8.89 6.12
C ALA A 104 -4.43 9.17 4.64
N VAL A 105 -4.39 8.14 3.80
CA VAL A 105 -4.22 8.30 2.35
C VAL A 105 -5.38 9.09 1.75
N LYS A 106 -6.63 8.78 2.13
CA LYS A 106 -7.81 9.57 1.71
C LYS A 106 -7.73 11.03 2.14
N LYS A 107 -7.23 11.29 3.35
CA LYS A 107 -7.04 12.66 3.84
C LYS A 107 -6.01 13.40 2.98
N PHE A 108 -4.92 12.75 2.62
CA PHE A 108 -3.91 13.31 1.72
C PHE A 108 -4.46 13.52 0.30
N GLU A 109 -5.09 12.51 -0.32
CA GLU A 109 -5.75 12.64 -1.63
C GLU A 109 -6.75 13.80 -1.63
N ALA A 110 -7.59 13.92 -0.60
CA ALA A 110 -8.59 14.99 -0.51
C ALA A 110 -7.97 16.38 -0.38
N GLN A 111 -6.80 16.50 0.24
CA GLN A 111 -6.07 17.75 0.40
C GLN A 111 -5.48 18.26 -0.92
N TYR A 112 -5.04 17.36 -1.80
CA TYR A 112 -4.30 17.72 -3.02
C TYR A 112 -5.07 17.53 -4.34
N TYR A 113 -6.02 16.59 -4.40
CA TYR A 113 -6.86 16.33 -5.58
C TYR A 113 -8.33 16.74 -5.39
N GLY A 114 -8.69 17.22 -4.20
CA GLY A 114 -10.06 17.59 -3.86
C GLY A 114 -10.91 16.40 -3.40
N LYS A 115 -12.18 16.66 -3.07
CA LYS A 115 -13.05 15.71 -2.35
C LYS A 115 -13.85 14.76 -3.25
N ASP A 116 -13.61 14.78 -4.55
CA ASP A 116 -14.30 13.87 -5.47
C ASP A 116 -13.83 12.43 -5.22
N GLU A 117 -14.78 11.56 -4.89
CA GLU A 117 -14.53 10.18 -4.50
C GLU A 117 -13.83 9.34 -5.58
N ARG A 118 -13.85 9.80 -6.84
CA ARG A 118 -13.08 9.20 -7.93
C ARG A 118 -11.57 9.32 -7.72
N PHE A 119 -11.13 10.37 -7.02
CA PHE A 119 -9.73 10.65 -6.72
C PHE A 119 -9.36 10.36 -5.26
N VAL A 120 -10.35 10.18 -4.38
CA VAL A 120 -10.15 9.85 -2.95
C VAL A 120 -10.35 8.34 -2.73
N THR A 121 -9.41 7.55 -3.23
CA THR A 121 -9.51 6.09 -3.30
C THR A 121 -9.04 5.38 -2.05
N GLY A 122 -8.14 6.00 -1.28
CA GLY A 122 -7.40 5.36 -0.19
C GLY A 122 -6.34 4.38 -0.68
N VAL A 123 -5.92 4.47 -1.96
CA VAL A 123 -4.87 3.67 -2.58
C VAL A 123 -3.64 4.57 -2.81
N ALA A 124 -2.55 4.28 -2.12
CA ALA A 124 -1.31 5.00 -2.26
C ALA A 124 -0.53 4.47 -3.46
N THR A 125 -0.86 4.90 -4.69
CA THR A 125 -0.12 4.54 -5.91
C THR A 125 1.35 4.95 -5.83
N LEU A 126 2.22 4.41 -6.70
CA LEU A 126 3.64 4.82 -6.72
C LEU A 126 3.82 6.32 -6.95
N GLU A 127 3.02 6.90 -7.85
CA GLU A 127 3.02 8.33 -8.12
C GLU A 127 2.59 9.13 -6.86
N LEU A 128 1.53 8.70 -6.18
CA LEU A 128 1.08 9.34 -4.94
C LEU A 128 2.16 9.32 -3.86
N ARG A 129 2.84 8.17 -3.69
CA ARG A 129 3.92 8.02 -2.70
C ARG A 129 5.10 8.94 -3.04
N LYS A 130 5.48 9.06 -4.31
CA LYS A 130 6.54 9.99 -4.73
C LYS A 130 6.17 11.44 -4.45
N TYR A 131 4.92 11.81 -4.69
CA TYR A 131 4.44 13.16 -4.41
C TYR A 131 4.41 13.45 -2.90
N LEU A 132 3.93 12.49 -2.10
CA LEU A 132 3.93 12.57 -0.65
C LEU A 132 5.35 12.71 -0.08
N ASP A 133 6.31 11.90 -0.52
CA ASP A 133 7.73 11.98 -0.14
C ASP A 133 8.33 13.36 -0.43
N ALA A 134 8.06 13.90 -1.63
CA ALA A 134 8.53 15.23 -2.02
C ALA A 134 8.01 16.33 -1.08
N ILE A 135 6.74 16.23 -0.66
CA ILE A 135 6.14 17.18 0.29
C ILE A 135 6.71 16.97 1.69
N ALA A 136 6.82 15.73 2.18
CA ALA A 136 7.31 15.42 3.51
C ALA A 136 8.73 15.99 3.73
N LYS A 137 9.61 15.90 2.72
CA LYS A 137 10.95 16.48 2.73
C LYS A 137 11.01 18.01 2.82
N GLN A 138 9.92 18.70 2.50
CA GLN A 138 9.85 20.17 2.63
C GLN A 138 9.36 20.60 4.03
N ILE A 139 8.73 19.69 4.78
CA ILE A 139 8.12 19.96 6.08
C ILE A 139 9.01 19.49 7.23
N ALA A 140 9.76 18.41 7.04
CA ALA A 140 10.67 17.80 8.02
C ALA A 140 12.00 18.54 8.14
#